data_AF-A0A7J3GT16-F1
#
_entry.id   AF-A0A7J3GT16-F1
#
_cell.length_a   1.000
_cell.length_b   1.000
_cell.length_c   1.000
_cell.angle_alpha   90.00
_cell.angle_beta   90.00
_cell.angle_gamma   90.00
#
_symmetry.space_group_name_H-M   'P 1'
#
loop_
_entity.id
_entity.type
_entity.pdbx_description
1 polymer ?
#
loop_
_entity_poly.entity_id
_entity_poly.type
_entity_poly.pdbx_seq_one_letter_code
_entity_poly.pdbx_strand_id
1 'polypeptide(L)'
;MTAVTIAAGLFIWGIVGGWAGTSAMDMVRETNKGVAQQRSLLIVEFVDRERGIVWVSNPGKADLVVLSCTIYPKSSSPPPKTYQKLIEVKASMSNTYPLEIGSQCQLVGSGPYVIKITAIASTLYNDKNPTENIQWAIVVRQDV
;
A
#
# COMPACT_ATOMS: atom_id res chain seq x y z
N MET A 1 -15.08 55.58 -4.27
CA MET A 1 -15.71 54.24 -4.38
C MET A 1 -14.89 53.28 -5.24
N THR A 2 -14.39 53.69 -6.41
CA THR A 2 -13.59 52.85 -7.33
C THR A 2 -12.35 52.20 -6.71
N ALA A 3 -11.55 52.92 -5.92
CA ALA A 3 -10.35 52.37 -5.28
C ALA A 3 -10.66 51.25 -4.27
N VAL A 4 -11.77 51.36 -3.54
CA VAL A 4 -12.23 50.32 -2.59
C VAL A 4 -12.66 49.07 -3.34
N THR A 5 -13.36 49.23 -4.47
CA THR A 5 -13.76 48.12 -5.34
C THR A 5 -12.54 47.41 -5.94
N ILE A 6 -11.53 48.15 -6.40
CA ILE A 6 -10.30 47.58 -6.96
C ILE A 6 -9.52 46.81 -5.88
N ALA A 7 -9.34 47.41 -4.69
CA ALA A 7 -8.65 46.76 -3.57
C ALA A 7 -9.36 45.47 -3.12
N ALA A 8 -10.69 45.51 -3.02
CA ALA A 8 -11.49 44.31 -2.70
C ALA A 8 -11.36 43.24 -3.79
N GLY A 9 -11.37 43.63 -5.06
CA GLY A 9 -11.18 42.70 -6.19
C GLY A 9 -9.81 42.01 -6.16
N LEU A 10 -8.73 42.78 -5.91
CA LEU A 10 -7.38 42.23 -5.77
C LEU A 10 -7.23 41.32 -4.55
N PHE A 11 -7.88 41.67 -3.43
CA PHE A 11 -7.87 40.85 -2.22
C PHE A 11 -8.56 39.50 -2.43
N ILE A 12 -9.75 39.50 -3.05
CA ILE A 12 -10.47 38.28 -3.40
C ILE A 12 -9.66 37.44 -4.40
N TRP A 13 -9.07 38.07 -5.42
CA TRP A 13 -8.22 37.38 -6.38
C TRP A 13 -7.00 36.73 -5.71
N GLY A 14 -6.36 37.41 -4.77
CA GLY A 14 -5.25 36.86 -3.98
C GLY A 14 -5.65 35.64 -3.15
N ILE A 15 -6.81 35.67 -2.49
CA ILE A 15 -7.33 34.53 -1.71
C ILE A 15 -7.63 33.35 -2.63
N VAL A 16 -8.32 33.59 -3.74
CA VAL A 16 -8.69 32.53 -4.69
C VAL A 16 -7.44 31.92 -5.33
N GLY A 17 -6.46 32.75 -5.73
CA GLY A 17 -5.19 32.29 -6.28
C GLY A 17 -4.37 31.47 -5.30
N GLY A 18 -4.32 31.89 -4.02
CA GLY A 18 -3.65 31.15 -2.96
C GLY A 18 -4.27 29.77 -2.72
N TRP A 19 -5.60 29.72 -2.61
CA TRP A 19 -6.33 28.46 -2.42
C TRP A 19 -6.15 27.50 -3.60
N ALA A 20 -6.30 28.01 -4.83
CA ALA A 20 -6.08 27.23 -6.05
C ALA A 20 -4.66 26.64 -6.12
N GLY A 21 -3.65 27.42 -5.70
CA GLY A 21 -2.27 26.96 -5.61
C GLY A 21 -2.09 25.80 -4.63
N THR A 22 -2.64 25.93 -3.41
CA THR A 22 -2.57 24.84 -2.42
C THR A 22 -3.30 23.59 -2.87
N SER A 23 -4.51 23.74 -3.44
CA SER A 23 -5.29 22.61 -3.94
C SER A 23 -4.61 21.90 -5.11
N ALA A 24 -3.94 22.64 -6.00
CA ALA A 24 -3.17 22.04 -7.09
C ALA A 24 -1.99 21.19 -6.56
N MET A 25 -1.29 21.66 -5.53
CA MET A 25 -0.21 20.87 -4.91
C MET A 25 -0.73 19.60 -4.23
N ASP A 26 -1.87 19.69 -3.52
CA ASP A 26 -2.51 18.52 -2.91
C ASP A 26 -2.93 17.50 -3.98
N MET A 27 -3.49 17.96 -5.10
CA MET A 27 -3.87 17.10 -6.22
C MET A 27 -2.66 16.40 -6.85
N VAL A 28 -1.54 17.11 -7.04
CA VAL A 28 -0.28 16.50 -7.54
C VAL A 28 0.25 15.47 -6.56
N ARG A 29 0.23 15.76 -5.26
CA ARG A 29 0.65 14.82 -4.22
C ARG A 29 -0.20 13.55 -4.26
N GLU A 30 -1.51 13.69 -4.37
CA GLU A 30 -2.43 12.56 -4.43
C GLU A 30 -2.26 11.73 -5.71
N THR A 31 -2.06 12.41 -6.83
CA THR A 31 -1.77 11.76 -8.12
C THR A 31 -0.48 10.93 -8.02
N ASN A 32 0.56 11.47 -7.36
CA ASN A 32 1.81 10.73 -7.15
C ASN A 32 1.61 9.48 -6.28
N LYS A 33 0.73 9.52 -5.28
CA LYS A 33 0.36 8.32 -4.50
C LYS A 33 -0.32 7.28 -5.38
N GLY A 34 -1.29 7.71 -6.20
CA GLY A 34 -1.98 6.83 -7.14
C GLY A 34 -1.03 6.18 -8.16
N VAL A 35 -0.07 6.94 -8.70
CA VAL A 35 0.95 6.42 -9.61
C VAL A 35 1.86 5.41 -8.90
N ALA A 36 2.27 5.67 -7.66
CA ALA A 36 3.08 4.73 -6.89
C ALA A 36 2.31 3.41 -6.63
N GLN A 37 1.02 3.49 -6.32
CA GLN A 37 0.15 2.31 -6.18
C GLN A 37 0.00 1.55 -7.51
N GLN A 38 -0.20 2.24 -8.64
CA GLN A 38 -0.29 1.59 -9.96
C GLN A 38 1.02 0.92 -10.40
N ARG A 39 2.17 1.43 -9.95
CA ARG A 39 3.50 0.84 -10.21
C ARG A 39 3.88 -0.26 -9.24
N SER A 40 3.06 -0.48 -8.21
CA SER A 40 3.25 -1.53 -7.20
C SER A 40 2.70 -2.85 -7.72
N LEU A 41 3.55 -3.88 -7.72
CA LEU A 41 3.15 -5.23 -8.13
C LEU A 41 3.87 -6.23 -7.24
N LEU A 42 3.12 -7.14 -6.65
CA LEU A 42 3.67 -8.22 -5.83
C LEU A 42 3.03 -9.54 -6.29
N ILE A 43 3.85 -10.56 -6.45
CA ILE A 43 3.44 -11.89 -6.89
C ILE A 43 3.88 -12.90 -5.83
N VAL A 44 3.05 -13.91 -5.63
CA VAL A 44 3.40 -15.09 -4.84
C VAL A 44 3.88 -16.15 -5.83
N GLU A 45 5.17 -16.47 -5.77
CA GLU A 45 5.84 -17.39 -6.71
C GLU A 45 5.60 -18.84 -6.32
N PHE A 46 5.80 -19.16 -5.03
CA PHE A 46 5.75 -20.52 -4.53
C PHE A 46 5.36 -20.55 -3.06
N VAL A 47 4.64 -21.61 -2.67
CA VAL A 47 4.18 -21.85 -1.30
C VAL A 47 4.69 -23.20 -0.86
N ASP A 48 5.69 -23.19 0.03
CA ASP A 48 6.22 -24.39 0.66
C ASP A 48 5.58 -24.58 2.03
N ARG A 49 4.65 -25.52 2.15
CA ARG A 49 4.01 -25.82 3.44
C ARG A 49 4.88 -26.65 4.37
N GLU A 50 5.75 -27.50 3.83
CA GLU A 50 6.62 -28.36 4.64
C GLU A 50 7.68 -27.53 5.33
N ARG A 51 8.26 -26.57 4.59
CA ARG A 51 9.23 -25.62 5.15
C ARG A 51 8.58 -24.41 5.81
N GLY A 52 7.29 -24.21 5.60
CA GLY A 52 6.54 -23.09 6.17
C GLY A 52 6.96 -21.74 5.57
N ILE A 53 7.13 -21.66 4.25
CA ILE A 53 7.62 -20.43 3.58
C ILE A 53 6.73 -20.08 2.38
N VAL A 54 6.35 -18.80 2.29
CA VAL A 54 5.70 -18.21 1.12
C VAL A 54 6.71 -17.33 0.39
N TRP A 55 7.08 -17.69 -0.83
CA TRP A 55 8.00 -16.92 -1.65
C TRP A 55 7.26 -15.86 -2.43
N VAL A 56 7.71 -14.60 -2.28
CA VAL A 56 7.15 -13.46 -3.00
C VAL A 56 8.20 -12.76 -3.84
N SER A 57 7.78 -12.23 -4.97
CA SER A 57 8.59 -11.40 -5.86
C SER A 57 7.89 -10.06 -6.12
N ASN A 58 8.69 -9.04 -6.41
CA ASN A 58 8.19 -7.72 -6.80
C ASN A 58 8.70 -7.37 -8.20
N PRO A 59 8.00 -7.82 -9.27
CA PRO A 59 8.30 -7.41 -10.63
C PRO A 59 7.80 -6.00 -10.96
N GLY A 60 7.28 -5.25 -9.97
CA GLY A 60 6.84 -3.88 -10.12
C GLY A 60 7.98 -2.89 -10.32
N LYS A 61 7.63 -1.59 -10.35
CA LYS A 61 8.59 -0.48 -10.50
C LYS A 61 8.78 0.33 -9.22
N ALA A 62 8.12 -0.08 -8.13
CA ALA A 62 8.21 0.56 -6.82
C ALA A 62 8.61 -0.49 -5.78
N ASP A 63 9.56 -0.15 -4.92
CA ASP A 63 9.87 -0.95 -3.74
C ASP A 63 8.63 -1.04 -2.84
N LEU A 64 8.41 -2.20 -2.23
CA LEU A 64 7.21 -2.47 -1.45
C LEU A 64 7.55 -2.79 0.00
N VAL A 65 6.70 -2.36 0.90
CA VAL A 65 6.69 -2.79 2.30
C VAL A 65 5.51 -3.74 2.48
N VAL A 66 5.79 -4.97 2.89
CA VAL A 66 4.74 -5.94 3.23
C VAL A 66 4.22 -5.58 4.63
N LEU A 67 2.91 -5.34 4.70
CA LEU A 67 2.22 -4.89 5.91
C LEU A 67 1.52 -6.04 6.66
N SER A 68 1.05 -7.05 5.92
CA SER A 68 0.46 -8.24 6.51
C SER A 68 0.53 -9.41 5.54
N CYS A 69 0.71 -10.60 6.07
CA CYS A 69 0.51 -11.85 5.34
C CYS A 69 -0.40 -12.75 6.15
N THR A 70 -1.43 -13.29 5.52
CA THR A 70 -2.43 -14.11 6.21
C THR A 70 -2.84 -15.27 5.33
N ILE A 71 -2.87 -16.46 5.92
CA ILE A 71 -3.29 -17.70 5.28
C ILE A 71 -4.53 -18.18 6.03
N TYR A 72 -5.68 -18.22 5.37
CA TYR A 72 -6.96 -18.57 6.01
C TYR A 72 -7.81 -19.45 5.09
N PRO A 73 -8.80 -20.20 5.60
CA PRO A 73 -9.61 -21.09 4.79
C PRO A 73 -10.49 -20.33 3.80
N LYS A 74 -10.71 -20.87 2.60
CA LYS A 74 -11.56 -20.25 1.56
C LYS A 74 -12.98 -19.95 2.04
N SER A 75 -13.48 -20.76 2.96
CA SER A 75 -14.81 -20.65 3.55
C SER A 75 -14.92 -19.62 4.69
N SER A 76 -13.83 -19.02 5.14
CA SER A 76 -13.84 -18.09 6.27
C SER A 76 -13.58 -16.65 5.84
N SER A 77 -14.02 -15.72 6.69
CA SER A 77 -13.57 -14.34 6.62
C SER A 77 -12.07 -14.23 6.92
N PRO A 78 -11.37 -13.24 6.36
CA PRO A 78 -9.99 -12.96 6.74
C PRO A 78 -9.95 -12.58 8.24
N PRO A 79 -8.99 -13.08 9.01
CA PRO A 79 -8.81 -12.66 10.40
C PRO A 79 -8.42 -11.17 10.49
N PRO A 80 -8.56 -10.55 11.69
CA PRO A 80 -8.10 -9.20 11.95
C PRO A 80 -6.62 -9.04 11.64
N LYS A 81 -6.23 -7.88 11.11
CA LYS A 81 -4.86 -7.62 10.66
C LYS A 81 -4.24 -6.48 11.45
N THR A 82 -2.94 -6.59 11.69
CA THR A 82 -2.10 -5.48 12.13
C THR A 82 -1.23 -5.05 10.97
N TYR A 83 -1.26 -3.76 10.60
CA TYR A 83 -0.53 -3.22 9.45
C TYR A 83 0.89 -2.76 9.84
N GLN A 84 1.69 -3.69 10.35
CA GLN A 84 3.08 -3.40 10.74
C GLN A 84 4.03 -3.75 9.60
N LYS A 85 5.18 -3.07 9.52
CA LYS A 85 6.23 -3.43 8.57
C LYS A 85 6.75 -4.83 8.90
N LEU A 86 6.48 -5.79 8.03
CA LEU A 86 7.02 -7.15 8.12
C LEU A 86 8.38 -7.22 7.43
N ILE A 87 8.39 -6.95 6.13
CA ILE A 87 9.59 -6.95 5.30
C ILE A 87 9.51 -5.87 4.24
N GLU A 88 10.65 -5.59 3.62
CA GLU A 88 10.76 -4.74 2.45
C GLU A 88 11.19 -5.59 1.24
N VAL A 89 10.47 -5.43 0.13
CA VAL A 89 10.59 -6.22 -1.09
C VAL A 89 10.96 -5.25 -2.21
N LYS A 90 12.24 -5.25 -2.60
CA LYS A 90 12.73 -4.34 -3.63
C LYS A 90 12.15 -4.69 -4.99
N ALA A 91 11.90 -3.68 -5.81
CA ALA A 91 11.51 -3.82 -7.20
C ALA A 91 12.63 -4.51 -7.97
N SER A 92 12.44 -5.79 -8.28
CA SER A 92 13.36 -6.59 -9.08
C SER A 92 12.67 -7.85 -9.59
N MET A 93 12.89 -8.16 -10.86
CA MET A 93 12.46 -9.43 -11.46
C MET A 93 13.37 -10.61 -11.11
N SER A 94 14.55 -10.37 -10.51
CA SER A 94 15.51 -11.43 -10.18
C SER A 94 15.46 -11.89 -8.73
N ASN A 95 14.79 -11.15 -7.86
CA ASN A 95 14.85 -11.37 -6.41
C ASN A 95 13.54 -11.94 -5.89
N THR A 96 13.65 -12.96 -5.06
CA THR A 96 12.54 -13.55 -4.31
C THR A 96 12.80 -13.41 -2.82
N TYR A 97 11.74 -13.13 -2.07
CA TYR A 97 11.80 -12.89 -0.64
C TYR A 97 10.96 -13.96 0.08
N PRO A 98 11.51 -14.64 1.09
CA PRO A 98 10.74 -15.59 1.88
C PRO A 98 9.89 -14.86 2.92
N LEU A 99 8.65 -15.28 3.05
CA LEU A 99 7.77 -14.96 4.17
C LEU A 99 7.50 -16.21 4.98
N GLU A 100 7.99 -16.23 6.21
CA GLU A 100 7.86 -17.38 7.11
C GLU A 100 6.44 -17.51 7.68
N ILE A 101 5.85 -18.70 7.58
CA ILE A 101 4.57 -19.05 8.17
C ILE A 101 4.73 -19.20 9.68
N GLY A 102 3.93 -18.48 10.46
CA GLY A 102 3.95 -18.44 11.91
C GLY A 102 4.57 -17.16 12.47
N SER A 103 5.63 -16.62 11.85
CA SER A 103 6.28 -15.37 12.27
C SER A 103 5.81 -14.17 11.45
N GLN A 104 5.77 -14.28 10.11
CA GLN A 104 5.42 -13.18 9.20
C GLN A 104 4.07 -13.42 8.52
N CYS A 105 3.75 -14.66 8.19
CA CYS A 105 2.47 -15.08 7.65
C CYS A 105 1.65 -15.80 8.72
N GLN A 106 0.55 -15.20 9.17
CA GLN A 106 -0.33 -15.83 10.14
C GLN A 106 -1.16 -16.93 9.46
N LEU A 107 -1.01 -18.18 9.91
CA LEU A 107 -1.85 -19.30 9.49
C LEU A 107 -3.04 -19.46 10.43
N VAL A 108 -4.24 -19.49 9.87
CA VAL A 108 -5.49 -19.72 10.61
C VAL A 108 -6.22 -20.89 9.98
N GLY A 109 -6.56 -21.90 10.78
CA GLY A 109 -7.42 -23.02 10.38
C GLY A 109 -6.80 -24.06 9.44
N SER A 110 -7.66 -24.93 8.92
CA SER A 110 -7.33 -26.02 7.99
C SER A 110 -7.88 -25.77 6.59
N GLY A 111 -7.22 -26.34 5.56
CA GLY A 111 -7.47 -26.02 4.14
C GLY A 111 -8.86 -26.42 3.62
N PRO A 112 -9.23 -25.98 2.40
CA PRO A 112 -8.44 -25.25 1.38
C PRO A 112 -8.20 -23.78 1.73
N TYR A 113 -7.09 -23.18 1.26
CA TYR A 113 -6.59 -21.90 1.76
C TYR A 113 -6.64 -20.75 0.75
N VAL A 114 -6.59 -19.54 1.30
CA VAL A 114 -6.35 -18.29 0.61
C VAL A 114 -5.17 -17.63 1.28
N ILE A 115 -4.16 -17.28 0.49
CA ILE A 115 -3.06 -16.43 0.92
C ILE A 115 -3.42 -15.01 0.53
N LYS A 116 -3.49 -14.13 1.53
CA LYS A 116 -3.77 -12.71 1.35
C LYS A 116 -2.61 -11.90 1.91
N ILE A 117 -1.87 -11.27 1.01
CA ILE A 117 -0.75 -10.39 1.33
C ILE A 117 -1.19 -8.95 1.08
N THR A 118 -0.89 -8.06 2.02
CA THR A 118 -1.12 -6.63 1.87
C THR A 118 0.23 -5.93 1.90
N ALA A 119 0.51 -5.13 0.88
CA ALA A 119 1.75 -4.40 0.74
C ALA A 119 1.49 -2.96 0.28
N ILE A 120 2.43 -2.06 0.49
CA ILE A 120 2.35 -0.66 0.08
C ILE A 120 3.68 -0.24 -0.56
N ALA A 121 3.66 0.72 -1.49
CA ALA A 121 4.88 1.36 -1.95
C ALA A 121 5.67 1.94 -0.76
N SER A 122 6.98 1.68 -0.70
CA SER A 122 7.84 2.10 0.40
C SER A 122 7.83 3.62 0.60
N THR A 123 7.69 4.38 -0.48
CA THR A 123 7.57 5.85 -0.47
C THR A 123 6.27 6.36 0.15
N LEU A 124 5.25 5.51 0.28
CA LEU A 124 3.96 5.84 0.89
C LEU A 124 3.80 5.27 2.30
N TYR A 125 4.76 4.46 2.77
CA TYR A 125 4.69 3.85 4.09
C TYR A 125 4.83 4.91 5.19
N ASN A 126 3.85 4.94 6.09
CA ASN A 126 3.82 5.79 7.28
C ASN A 126 3.92 4.89 8.53
N ASP A 127 5.04 4.97 9.25
CA ASP A 127 5.29 4.25 10.49
C ASP A 127 4.53 4.86 11.68
N LYS A 128 4.28 6.17 11.65
CA LYS A 128 3.59 6.92 12.70
C LYS A 128 2.08 6.69 12.69
N ASN A 129 1.49 6.44 11.52
CA ASN A 129 0.06 6.13 11.40
C ASN A 129 -0.17 4.89 10.51
N PRO A 130 -0.03 3.67 11.07
CA PRO A 130 -0.17 2.42 10.31
C PRO A 130 -1.53 2.25 9.62
N THR A 131 -2.57 2.90 10.15
CA THR A 131 -3.94 2.80 9.63
C THR A 131 -4.10 3.54 8.31
N GLU A 132 -3.36 4.62 8.07
CA GLU A 132 -3.38 5.35 6.78
C GLU A 132 -2.82 4.50 5.63
N ASN A 133 -1.90 3.57 5.94
CA ASN A 133 -1.26 2.74 4.94
C ASN A 133 -2.25 1.87 4.16
N ILE A 134 -3.42 1.54 4.74
CA ILE A 134 -4.41 0.70 4.06
C ILE A 134 -5.02 1.37 2.82
N GLN A 135 -5.08 2.72 2.78
CA GLN A 135 -5.75 3.46 1.71
C GLN A 135 -5.03 3.30 0.37
N TRP A 136 -3.71 3.19 0.40
CA TRP A 136 -2.83 3.08 -0.78
C TRP A 136 -2.18 1.71 -0.91
N ALA A 137 -2.58 0.76 -0.06
CA ALA A 137 -2.06 -0.59 -0.12
C ALA A 137 -2.59 -1.33 -1.35
N ILE A 138 -1.77 -2.25 -1.85
CA ILE A 138 -2.17 -3.30 -2.77
C ILE A 138 -2.46 -4.58 -1.99
N VAL A 139 -3.41 -5.36 -2.50
CA VAL A 139 -3.78 -6.66 -1.92
C VAL A 139 -3.54 -7.72 -2.97
N VAL A 140 -2.65 -8.65 -2.65
CA VAL A 140 -2.42 -9.85 -3.44
C VAL A 140 -3.19 -10.99 -2.78
N ARG A 141 -3.98 -11.69 -3.59
CA ARG A 141 -4.73 -12.86 -3.16
C ARG A 141 -4.38 -14.03 -4.08
N GLN A 142 -3.97 -15.14 -3.49
CA GLN A 142 -3.77 -16.39 -4.20
C GLN A 142 -4.54 -17.50 -3.50
N ASP A 143 -5.27 -18.28 -4.28
CA ASP A 143 -6.03 -19.43 -3.82
C ASP A 143 -5.15 -20.69 -3.95
N VAL A 144 -5.01 -21.46 -2.86
CA VAL A 144 -4.12 -22.63 -2.76
C VAL A 144 -4.82 -23.84 -2.15
#